data_AF-A0A7U9S8M0-F1
#
_entry.id   AF-A0A7U9S8M0-F1
#
_cell.length_a   1.000
_cell.length_b   1.000
_cell.length_c   1.000
_cell.angle_alpha   90.00
_cell.angle_beta   90.00
_cell.angle_gamma   90.00
#
_symmetry.space_group_name_H-M   'P 1'
#
loop_
_entity.id
_entity.type
_entity.pdbx_description
1 polymer ?
#
loop_
_entity_poly.entity_id
_entity_poly.type
_entity_poly.pdbx_seq_one_letter_code
_entity_poly.pdbx_strand_id
1 'polypeptide(L)' 'MSKSEIEQKIRDLKTKLSCQESDIGDWKIAKCIEYSTLGMEPPYDLQELHRQRQIVRDEIGALEEELAKCKDEAEAPAE' A
#
# COMPACT_ATOMS: atom_id res chain seq x y z
N MET A 1 -6.12 11.83 13.40
CA MET A 1 -4.66 11.75 13.70
C MET A 1 -4.05 13.10 13.43
N SER A 2 -2.88 13.41 13.97
CA SER A 2 -2.11 14.57 13.51
C SER A 2 -1.59 14.33 12.09
N LYS A 3 -1.39 15.40 11.31
CA LYS A 3 -0.88 15.33 9.94
C LYS A 3 0.39 14.46 9.81
N SER A 4 1.30 14.61 10.77
CA SER A 4 2.56 13.87 10.81
C SER A 4 2.35 12.37 11.05
N GLU A 5 1.38 11.99 11.88
CA GLU A 5 1.02 10.58 12.09
C GLU A 5 0.43 9.95 10.82
N ILE A 6 -0.42 10.67 10.09
CA ILE A 6 -1.00 10.20 8.82
C ILE A 6 0.12 9.98 7.79
N GLU A 7 1.02 10.96 7.63
CA GLU A 7 2.16 10.85 6.72
C GLU A 7 3.09 9.69 7.09
N GLN A 8 3.35 9.49 8.39
CA GLN A 8 4.16 8.36 8.84
C GLN A 8 3.48 7.03 8.52
N LYS A 9 2.19 6.90 8.80
CA LYS A 9 1.44 5.68 8.54
C LYS A 9 1.39 5.35 7.04
N ILE A 10 1.22 6.35 6.17
CA ILE A 10 1.31 6.16 4.71
C ILE A 10 2.69 5.63 4.31
N ARG A 11 3.77 6.18 4.86
CA ARG A 11 5.14 5.69 4.58
C ARG A 11 5.33 4.25 5.03
N ASP A 12 4.84 3.89 6.20
CA ASP A 12 4.95 2.54 6.74
C ASP A 12 4.17 1.53 5.88
N LEU A 13 2.96 1.88 5.45
CA LEU A 13 2.14 1.04 4.56
C LEU A 13 2.77 0.90 3.16
N LYS A 14 3.33 1.98 2.60
CA LYS A 14 4.09 1.92 1.34
C LYS A 14 5.32 1.02 1.48
N THR A 15 6.01 1.10 2.61
CA THR A 15 7.15 0.22 2.94
C THR A 15 6.71 -1.24 3.09
N LYS A 16 5.55 -1.50 3.69
CA LYS A 16 4.97 -2.85 3.77
C LYS A 16 4.69 -3.44 2.38
N LEU A 17 4.34 -2.63 1.38
CA LEU A 17 4.14 -3.12 0.01
C LEU A 17 5.45 -3.42 -0.73
N SER A 18 6.52 -2.66 -0.47
CA SER A 18 7.79 -2.78 -1.21
C SER A 18 8.87 -3.61 -0.51
N CYS A 19 8.81 -3.76 0.82
CA CYS A 19 9.85 -4.41 1.60
C CYS A 19 9.98 -5.90 1.26
N GLN A 20 11.22 -6.35 1.11
CA GLN A 20 11.55 -7.74 0.79
C GLN A 20 11.24 -8.72 1.93
N GLU A 21 11.21 -8.24 3.16
CA GLU A 21 10.83 -9.07 4.32
C GLU A 21 9.32 -9.09 4.56
N SER A 22 8.56 -8.28 3.81
CA SER A 22 7.11 -8.19 3.97
C SER A 22 6.40 -9.40 3.40
N ASP A 23 5.32 -9.79 4.09
CA ASP A 23 4.47 -10.88 3.66
C ASP A 23 3.71 -10.64 2.36
N ILE A 24 3.59 -9.37 1.96
CA ILE A 24 2.90 -8.92 0.76
C ILE A 24 3.81 -8.09 -0.16
N GLY A 25 5.13 -8.24 0.02
CA GLY A 25 6.15 -7.50 -0.69
C GLY A 25 6.16 -7.79 -2.20
N ASP A 26 6.66 -6.83 -2.98
CA ASP A 26 6.72 -6.93 -4.45
C ASP A 26 7.49 -8.16 -4.97
N TRP A 27 8.51 -8.62 -4.23
CA TRP A 27 9.28 -9.81 -4.59
C TRP A 27 8.42 -11.10 -4.63
N LYS A 28 7.38 -11.24 -3.79
CA LYS A 28 6.48 -12.40 -3.83
C LYS A 28 5.63 -12.40 -5.09
N ILE A 29 5.20 -11.21 -5.53
CA ILE A 29 4.47 -11.03 -6.79
C ILE A 29 5.38 -11.38 -7.96
N ALA A 30 6.61 -10.84 -7.99
CA ALA A 30 7.60 -11.15 -9.02
C ALA A 30 7.86 -12.65 -9.11
N LYS A 31 8.01 -13.34 -7.98
CA LYS A 31 8.21 -14.79 -7.93
C LYS A 31 7.02 -15.57 -8.48
N CYS A 32 5.79 -15.18 -8.15
CA CYS A 32 4.59 -15.81 -8.71
C CYS A 32 4.51 -15.65 -10.24
N ILE A 33 4.81 -14.44 -10.74
CA ILE A 33 4.80 -14.15 -12.18
C ILE A 33 5.90 -14.92 -12.91
N GLU A 34 7.10 -14.98 -12.35
CA GLU A 34 8.23 -15.74 -12.90
C GLU A 34 7.86 -17.23 -13.05
N TYR A 35 7.35 -17.85 -11.99
CA TYR A 35 6.95 -19.27 -12.00
C TYR A 35 5.82 -19.50 -13.00
N SER A 36 4.79 -18.65 -13.00
CA SER A 36 3.67 -18.75 -13.94
C SER A 36 4.13 -18.64 -15.40
N THR A 37 5.07 -17.73 -15.68
CA THR A 37 5.63 -17.52 -17.03
C THR A 37 6.44 -18.73 -17.49
N LEU A 38 7.10 -19.42 -16.56
CA LEU A 38 7.83 -20.67 -16.81
C LEU A 38 6.92 -21.90 -16.87
N GLY A 39 5.60 -21.76 -16.70
CA GLY A 39 4.66 -22.88 -16.63
C GLY A 39 4.78 -23.71 -15.35
N MET A 40 5.41 -23.15 -14.32
CA MET A 40 5.57 -23.76 -13.00
C MET A 40 4.45 -23.31 -12.06
N GLU A 41 4.14 -24.15 -11.08
CA GLU A 41 3.16 -23.80 -10.03
C GLU A 41 3.74 -22.69 -9.12
N PRO A 42 3.03 -21.56 -8.95
CA PRO A 42 3.51 -20.47 -8.11
C PRO A 42 3.66 -20.90 -6.64
N PRO A 43 4.71 -20.45 -5.95
CA PRO A 43 4.94 -20.81 -4.55
C PRO A 43 3.98 -20.11 -3.57
N TYR A 44 3.22 -19.11 -4.03
CA TYR A 44 2.25 -18.37 -3.23
C TYR A 44 0.94 -18.19 -4.01
N ASP A 45 -0.16 -18.05 -3.28
CA ASP A 45 -1.45 -17.71 -3.87
C ASP A 45 -1.46 -16.24 -4.32
N LEU A 46 -1.45 -16.04 -5.64
CA LEU A 46 -1.47 -14.72 -6.25
C LEU A 46 -2.78 -13.97 -6.00
N GLN A 47 -3.91 -14.66 -5.89
CA GLN A 47 -5.19 -14.03 -5.60
C GLN A 47 -5.23 -13.51 -4.16
N GLU A 48 -4.77 -14.32 -3.21
CA GLU A 48 -4.70 -13.89 -1.81
C GLU A 48 -3.68 -12.75 -1.62
N LEU A 49 -2.49 -12.85 -2.23
CA LEU A 49 -1.51 -11.76 -2.24
C LEU A 49 -2.08 -10.47 -2.84
N HIS A 50 -2.81 -10.58 -3.96
CA HIS A 50 -3.47 -9.43 -4.57
C HIS A 50 -4.49 -8.81 -3.63
N ARG A 51 -5.35 -9.63 -3.00
CA ARG A 51 -6.37 -9.18 -2.05
C ARG A 51 -5.76 -8.44 -0.86
N GLN A 52 -4.73 -9.01 -0.23
CA GLN A 52 -4.06 -8.39 0.91
C GLN A 52 -3.36 -7.08 0.53
N ARG A 53 -2.73 -7.02 -0.64
CA ARG A 53 -2.12 -5.77 -1.15
C ARG A 53 -3.18 -4.72 -1.46
N GLN A 54 -4.35 -5.13 -1.95
CA GLN A 54 -5.43 -4.20 -2.24
C GLN A 54 -5.96 -3.54 -0.96
N ILE A 55 -6.15 -4.31 0.12
CA ILE A 55 -6.55 -3.75 1.43
C ILE A 55 -5.57 -2.66 1.89
N VAL A 56 -4.26 -2.89 1.73
CA VAL A 56 -3.24 -1.89 2.12
C VAL A 56 -3.27 -0.66 1.22
N ARG A 57 -3.53 -0.82 -0.09
CA ARG A 57 -3.71 0.31 -1.01
C ARG A 57 -4.95 1.13 -0.68
N ASP A 58 -6.04 0.46 -0.35
CA ASP A 58 -7.29 1.11 0.03
C ASP A 58 -7.08 1.93 1.32
N GLU A 59 -6.33 1.39 2.29
CA GLU A 59 -5.95 2.12 3.51
C GLU A 59 -5.04 3.34 3.20
N ILE A 60 -4.05 3.18 2.30
CA ILE A 60 -3.22 4.30 1.84
C ILE A 60 -4.09 5.38 1.20
N GLY A 61 -5.01 5.01 0.32
CA GLY A 61 -5.90 5.95 -0.37
C GLY A 61 -6.80 6.71 0.61
N ALA A 62 -7.38 6.03 1.59
CA ALA A 62 -8.19 6.66 2.64
C ALA A 62 -7.36 7.65 3.48
N LEU A 63 -6.13 7.29 3.85
CA LEU A 63 -5.23 8.17 4.60
C LEU A 63 -4.74 9.36 3.76
N GLU A 64 -4.48 9.17 2.48
CA GLU A 64 -4.12 10.25 1.55
C GLU A 64 -5.29 11.24 1.36
N GLU A 65 -6.53 10.75 1.32
CA GLU A 65 -7.73 11.60 1.27
C GLU A 65 -7.93 12.37 2.59
N GLU A 66 -7.75 11.72 3.75
CA GLU A 66 -7.79 12.38 5.06
C GLU A 66 -6.70 13.47 5.17
N LEU A 67 -5.50 13.18 4.67
CA LEU A 67 -4.40 14.13 4.62
C LEU A 67 -4.71 15.33 3.72
N ALA A 68 -5.38 15.12 2.59
CA ALA A 68 -5.80 16.17 1.67
C ALA A 68 -6.85 17.10 2.30
N LYS A 69 -7.88 16.53 2.93
CA LYS A 69 -8.90 17.30 3.67
C LYS A 69 -8.30 18.17 4.77
N CYS A 70 -7.29 17.65 5.47
CA CYS A 70 -6.58 18.39 6.51
C CYS A 70 -5.68 19.52 5.96
N LYS A 71 -5.33 19.50 4.67
CA LYS A 71 -4.64 20.62 3.99
C LYS A 71 -5.63 21.70 3.56
N ASP A 72 -6.81 21.31 3.05
CA ASP A 72 -7.84 22.26 2.59
C ASP A 72 -8.42 23.12 3.73
N GLU A 73 -8.56 22.57 4.95
CA GLU A 73 -9.02 23.33 6.13
C GLU A 73 -8.01 24.39 6.61
N ALA A 74 -6.71 24.24 6.29
CA ALA A 74 -5.66 25.18 6.69
C ALA A 74 -5.47 26.35 5.71
N GLU A 75 -6.01 26.24 4.49
CA GLU A 75 -5.93 27.27 3.43
C GLU A 75 -7.24 28.04 3.22
N ALA A 76 -8.28 27.80 4.02
CA ALA A 76 -9.52 28.58 3.93
C ALA A 76 -9.23 30.08 4.16
N PRO A 77 -9.43 30.96 3.16
CA PRO A 77 -9.18 32.38 3.31
C PRO A 77 -10.17 32.94 4.33
N ALA A 78 -9.64 33.67 5.31
CA ALA A 78 -10.44 34.53 6.16
C ALA A 78 -11.08 35.60 5.25
N GLU A 79 -12.38 35.46 4.96
CA GLU A 79 -13.21 36.56 4.45
C GLU A 79 -13.39 37.66 5.51
#